data_AF-A0AAD7MJU7-F1
#
_entry.id   AF-A0AAD7MJU7-F1
#
_cell.length_a   1.000
_cell.length_b   1.000
_cell.length_c   1.000
_cell.angle_alpha   90.00
_cell.angle_beta   90.00
_cell.angle_gamma   90.00
#
_symmetry.space_group_name_H-M   'P 1'
#
loop_
_entity.id
_entity.type
_entity.pdbx_description
1 polymer ?
#
loop_
_entity_poly.entity_id
_entity_poly.type
_entity_poly.pdbx_seq_one_letter_code
_entity_poly.pdbx_strand_id
1 'polypeptide(L)'
;MGVVAYHKLIQLKCKVNDFKIAIAFHPTVVVHSFGCMDEPVCSRLWESFWWRGYSKQLLIPNNVMTPAAILLEVNTTKGLLAHMPCTCIQNMMESIWESNPFNNEQEYVEEALKDLSEWMMTL
;
A
#
# COMPACT_ATOMS: atom_id res chain seq x y z
N MET A 1 -34.58 0.05 -1.85
CA MET A 1 -33.66 0.87 -1.03
C MET A 1 -32.39 0.12 -0.65
N GLY A 2 -32.43 -1.02 0.05
CA GLY A 2 -31.20 -1.74 0.46
C GLY A 2 -30.32 -2.32 -0.67
N VAL A 3 -30.91 -2.71 -1.82
CA VAL A 3 -30.18 -3.37 -2.91
C VAL A 3 -29.16 -2.45 -3.60
N VAL A 4 -29.47 -1.17 -3.78
CA VAL A 4 -28.56 -0.20 -4.43
C VAL A 4 -27.38 0.12 -3.53
N ALA A 5 -27.63 0.41 -2.25
CA ALA A 5 -26.57 0.62 -1.27
C ALA A 5 -25.69 -0.63 -1.12
N TYR A 6 -26.29 -1.82 -1.09
CA TYR A 6 -25.56 -3.09 -1.09
C TYR A 6 -24.63 -3.23 -2.30
N HIS A 7 -25.12 -2.97 -3.52
CA HIS A 7 -24.29 -3.03 -4.72
C HIS A 7 -23.12 -2.04 -4.67
N LYS A 8 -23.36 -0.80 -4.21
CA LYS A 8 -22.30 0.21 -4.09
C LYS A 8 -21.21 -0.21 -3.09
N LEU A 9 -21.59 -0.76 -1.94
CA LEU A 9 -20.65 -1.29 -0.95
C LEU A 9 -19.84 -2.47 -1.49
N ILE A 10 -20.47 -3.36 -2.26
CA ILE A 10 -19.77 -4.48 -2.90
C ILE A 10 -18.78 -3.98 -3.97
N GLN A 11 -19.18 -3.01 -4.79
CA GLN A 11 -18.28 -2.41 -5.79
C GLN A 11 -17.07 -1.73 -5.14
N LEU A 12 -17.29 -0.98 -4.06
CA LEU A 12 -16.20 -0.37 -3.28
C LEU A 12 -15.25 -1.45 -2.75
N LYS A 13 -15.79 -2.50 -2.13
CA LYS A 13 -14.98 -3.61 -1.61
C LYS A 13 -14.13 -4.26 -2.70
N CYS A 14 -14.70 -4.47 -3.89
CA CYS A 14 -13.96 -5.01 -5.04
C CYS A 14 -12.84 -4.06 -5.48
N LYS A 15 -13.12 -2.76 -5.68
CA LYS A 15 -12.10 -1.76 -6.05
C LYS A 15 -10.93 -1.74 -5.05
N VAL A 16 -11.23 -1.70 -3.75
CA VAL A 16 -10.20 -1.71 -2.69
C VAL A 16 -9.39 -2.99 -2.72
N ASN A 17 -10.03 -4.13 -2.92
CA ASN A 17 -9.35 -5.42 -3.00
C ASN A 17 -8.43 -5.51 -4.23
N ASP A 18 -8.90 -5.08 -5.40
CA ASP A 18 -8.12 -5.08 -6.64
C ASP A 18 -6.91 -4.14 -6.52
N PHE A 19 -7.08 -2.99 -5.87
CA PHE A 19 -6.00 -2.06 -5.58
C PHE A 19 -4.95 -2.67 -4.64
N LYS A 20 -5.38 -3.33 -3.55
CA LYS A 20 -4.48 -4.04 -2.63
C LYS A 20 -3.71 -5.15 -3.32
N ILE A 21 -4.36 -5.92 -4.20
CA ILE A 21 -3.72 -6.93 -5.04
C ILE A 21 -2.68 -6.27 -5.94
N ALA A 22 -3.02 -5.19 -6.64
CA ALA A 22 -2.09 -4.52 -7.54
C ALA A 22 -0.80 -4.10 -6.81
N ILE A 23 -0.91 -3.49 -5.62
CA ILE A 23 0.24 -3.12 -4.79
C ILE A 23 0.98 -4.38 -4.30
N ALA A 24 0.26 -5.38 -3.79
CA ALA A 24 0.89 -6.58 -3.24
C ALA A 24 1.80 -7.27 -4.26
N PHE A 25 1.38 -7.31 -5.54
CA PHE A 25 2.13 -7.98 -6.58
C PHE A 25 3.19 -7.11 -7.29
N HIS A 26 3.18 -5.79 -7.06
CA HIS A 26 4.10 -4.86 -7.71
C HIS A 26 4.81 -4.01 -6.64
N PRO A 27 5.96 -4.47 -6.11
CA PRO A 27 6.77 -3.64 -5.23
C PRO A 27 7.14 -2.33 -5.95
N THR A 28 7.11 -1.25 -5.20
CA THR A 28 7.63 0.03 -5.66
C THR A 28 9.13 -0.08 -5.94
N VAL A 29 9.59 0.62 -6.98
CA VAL A 29 11.01 0.64 -7.35
C VAL A 29 11.80 1.32 -6.24
N VAL A 30 12.97 0.74 -5.90
CA VAL A 30 13.86 1.30 -4.88
C VAL A 30 14.29 2.71 -5.25
N VAL A 31 14.16 3.64 -4.32
CA VAL A 31 14.72 4.98 -4.43
C VAL A 31 16.11 4.99 -3.83
N HIS A 32 17.14 5.00 -4.67
CA HIS A 32 18.53 5.00 -4.22
C HIS A 32 18.98 6.39 -3.78
N SER A 33 19.82 6.43 -2.74
CA SER A 33 20.50 7.65 -2.34
C SER A 33 21.72 7.91 -3.21
N PHE A 34 22.13 9.18 -3.32
CA PHE A 34 23.40 9.55 -3.97
C PHE A 34 24.58 8.77 -3.36
N GLY A 35 25.33 8.06 -4.20
CA GLY A 35 26.45 7.22 -3.76
C GLY A 35 26.09 5.78 -3.35
N CYS A 36 24.90 5.28 -3.68
CA CYS A 36 24.62 3.85 -3.58
C CYS A 36 25.51 3.08 -4.57
N MET A 37 26.41 2.25 -4.05
CA MET A 37 27.37 1.52 -4.89
C MET A 37 26.80 0.21 -5.46
N ASP A 38 25.69 -0.29 -4.89
CA ASP A 38 25.11 -1.59 -5.19
C ASP A 38 23.59 -1.50 -5.41
N GLU A 39 23.17 -0.67 -6.37
CA GLU A 39 21.75 -0.51 -6.72
C GLU A 39 21.02 -1.84 -7.00
N PRO A 40 21.60 -2.80 -7.75
CA PRO A 40 20.95 -4.08 -8.02
C PRO A 40 20.74 -4.92 -6.77
N VAL A 41 21.65 -4.82 -5.80
CA VAL A 41 21.53 -5.52 -4.51
C VAL A 41 20.39 -4.91 -3.71
N CYS A 42 20.31 -3.58 -3.66
CA CYS A 42 19.22 -2.87 -2.96
C CYS A 42 17.85 -3.25 -3.53
N SER A 43 17.69 -3.29 -4.85
CA SER A 43 16.44 -3.71 -5.50
C SER A 43 16.05 -5.14 -5.14
N ARG A 44 17.01 -6.08 -5.18
CA ARG A 44 16.76 -7.48 -4.80
C ARG A 44 16.39 -7.64 -3.32
N LEU A 45 17.05 -6.90 -2.43
CA LEU A 45 16.75 -6.95 -1.00
C LEU A 45 15.35 -6.38 -0.72
N TRP A 46 15.01 -5.27 -1.38
CA TRP A 46 13.69 -4.67 -1.29
C TRP A 46 12.59 -5.59 -1.80
N GLU A 47 12.75 -6.17 -3.00
CA GLU A 47 11.81 -7.18 -3.52
C GLU A 47 11.68 -8.37 -2.57
N SER A 48 12.80 -8.88 -2.04
CA SER A 48 12.78 -9.99 -1.08
C SER A 48 12.05 -9.61 0.21
N PHE A 49 12.28 -8.43 0.77
CA PHE A 49 11.54 -7.91 1.92
C PHE A 49 10.03 -7.83 1.61
N TRP A 50 9.69 -7.24 0.46
CA TRP A 50 8.32 -7.06 0.01
C TRP A 50 7.56 -8.39 -0.10
N TRP A 51 8.15 -9.37 -0.78
CA TRP A 51 7.52 -10.67 -1.00
C TRP A 51 7.49 -11.56 0.25
N ARG A 52 8.48 -11.42 1.14
CA ARG A 52 8.58 -12.28 2.34
C ARG A 52 7.70 -11.80 3.48
N GLY A 53 7.55 -10.48 3.67
CA GLY A 53 6.77 -9.89 4.74
C GLY A 53 5.56 -9.10 4.21
N TYR A 54 5.84 -7.98 3.57
CA TYR A 54 4.88 -6.90 3.42
C TYR A 54 3.67 -7.21 2.50
N SER A 55 3.92 -7.72 1.30
CA SER A 55 2.87 -8.06 0.31
C SER A 55 1.80 -9.00 0.83
N LYS A 56 2.17 -9.97 1.67
CA LYS A 56 1.23 -10.95 2.23
C LYS A 56 0.20 -10.28 3.14
N GLN A 57 0.62 -9.25 3.88
CA GLN A 57 -0.29 -8.54 4.77
C GLN A 57 -1.33 -7.72 3.98
N LEU A 58 -1.04 -7.32 2.74
CA LEU A 58 -1.99 -6.60 1.86
C LEU A 58 -3.11 -7.51 1.36
N LEU A 59 -2.85 -8.81 1.28
CA LEU A 59 -3.80 -9.82 0.80
C LEU A 59 -4.72 -10.33 1.92
N ILE A 60 -4.51 -9.92 3.17
CA ILE A 60 -5.37 -10.32 4.29
C ILE A 60 -6.66 -9.48 4.22
N PRO A 61 -7.84 -10.12 4.13
CA PRO A 61 -9.12 -9.41 4.11
C PRO A 61 -9.29 -8.52 5.36
N ASN A 62 -9.78 -7.30 5.16
CA ASN A 62 -10.03 -6.31 6.22
C ASN A 62 -8.78 -5.84 6.98
N ASN A 63 -7.57 -6.15 6.50
CA ASN A 63 -6.38 -5.54 7.07
C ASN A 63 -6.34 -4.05 6.67
N VAL A 64 -6.37 -3.18 7.67
CA VAL A 64 -6.22 -1.74 7.49
C VAL A 64 -4.74 -1.45 7.49
N MET A 65 -4.18 -1.36 6.29
CA MET A 65 -2.79 -0.98 6.13
C MET A 65 -2.64 0.52 6.27
N THR A 66 -1.80 0.90 7.21
CA THR A 66 -1.37 2.29 7.36
C THR A 66 0.11 2.37 7.00
N PRO A 67 0.58 3.54 6.52
CA PRO A 67 2.01 3.78 6.35
C PRO A 67 2.84 3.46 7.61
N ALA A 68 2.27 3.64 8.81
CA ALA A 68 2.89 3.27 10.08
C ALA A 68 3.12 1.76 10.23
N ALA A 69 2.21 0.91 9.71
CA ALA A 69 2.37 -0.54 9.72
C ALA A 69 3.55 -0.98 8.83
N ILE A 70 3.79 -0.29 7.72
CA ILE A 70 4.95 -0.53 6.84
C ILE A 70 6.25 -0.23 7.58
N LEU A 71 6.32 0.92 8.26
CA LEU A 71 7.48 1.30 9.05
C LEU A 71 7.74 0.28 10.17
N LEU A 72 6.68 -0.21 10.81
CA LEU A 72 6.81 -1.24 11.82
C LEU A 72 7.39 -2.52 11.20
N GLU A 73 6.88 -2.97 10.06
CA GLU A 73 7.35 -4.19 9.39
C GLU A 73 8.80 -4.06 8.89
N VAL A 74 9.17 -2.91 8.31
CA VAL A 74 10.56 -2.61 7.93
C VAL A 74 11.47 -2.64 9.17
N ASN A 75 10.99 -2.12 10.30
CA ASN A 75 11.76 -2.13 11.55
C ASN A 75 11.90 -3.52 12.17
N THR A 76 10.88 -4.38 12.08
CA THR A 76 10.91 -5.76 12.61
C THR A 76 11.69 -6.70 11.71
N THR A 77 11.77 -6.42 10.41
CA THR A 77 12.47 -7.25 9.42
C THR A 77 13.83 -6.70 9.00
N LYS A 78 14.44 -5.78 9.77
CA LYS A 78 15.74 -5.16 9.47
C LYS A 78 16.84 -6.15 9.07
N GLY A 79 16.80 -7.40 9.54
CA GLY A 79 17.72 -8.45 9.11
C GLY A 79 17.68 -8.77 7.61
N LEU A 80 16.52 -8.63 6.95
CA LEU A 80 16.38 -8.79 5.49
C LEU A 80 16.93 -7.61 4.70
N LEU A 81 17.01 -6.43 5.31
CA LEU A 81 17.51 -5.19 4.70
C LEU A 81 18.90 -4.80 5.22
N ALA A 82 19.58 -5.67 5.97
CA ALA A 82 20.83 -5.35 6.67
C ALA A 82 21.98 -4.89 5.76
N HIS A 83 21.93 -5.27 4.48
CA HIS A 83 22.92 -4.88 3.46
C HIS A 83 22.47 -3.70 2.59
N MET A 84 21.25 -3.18 2.81
CA MET A 84 20.78 -1.99 2.12
C MET A 84 21.22 -0.75 2.91
N PRO A 85 21.81 0.28 2.26
CA PRO A 85 22.19 1.50 2.96
C PRO A 85 20.98 2.14 3.66
N CYS A 86 21.16 2.60 4.90
CA CYS A 86 20.08 3.21 5.68
C CYS A 86 19.40 4.38 4.94
N THR A 87 20.18 5.14 4.15
CA THR A 87 19.68 6.24 3.33
C THR A 87 18.77 5.77 2.19
N CYS A 88 19.06 4.62 1.57
CA CYS A 88 18.16 4.03 0.56
C CYS A 88 16.86 3.53 1.19
N ILE A 89 16.93 2.94 2.39
CA ILE A 89 15.73 2.53 3.14
C ILE A 89 14.90 3.76 3.49
N GLN A 90 15.53 4.83 3.98
CA GLN A 90 14.84 6.07 4.35
C GLN A 90 14.17 6.72 3.14
N ASN A 91 14.90 6.92 2.04
CA ASN A 91 14.34 7.49 0.80
C ASN A 91 13.18 6.65 0.26
N MET A 92 13.28 5.32 0.38
CA MET A 92 12.21 4.42 -0.02
C MET A 92 10.95 4.61 0.84
N MET A 93 11.12 4.73 2.16
CA MET A 93 10.01 4.97 3.08
C MET A 93 9.38 6.35 2.87
N GLU A 94 10.19 7.38 2.65
CA GLU A 94 9.73 8.73 2.30
C GLU A 94 8.94 8.70 0.99
N SER A 95 9.45 8.00 -0.04
CA SER A 95 8.74 7.84 -1.31
C SER A 95 7.40 7.13 -1.18
N ILE A 96 7.30 6.08 -0.35
CA ILE A 96 6.01 5.42 -0.06
C ILE A 96 5.05 6.36 0.67
N TRP A 97 5.58 7.21 1.55
CA TRP A 97 4.78 8.18 2.30
C TRP A 97 4.24 9.29 1.40
N GLU A 98 5.10 9.83 0.52
CA GLU A 98 4.79 10.94 -0.39
C GLU A 98 3.90 10.49 -1.55
N SER A 99 4.17 9.32 -2.14
CA SER A 99 3.31 8.75 -3.17
C SER A 99 1.93 8.37 -2.65
N ASN A 100 1.81 8.26 -1.31
CA ASN A 100 0.60 7.96 -0.56
C ASN A 100 -0.33 6.99 -1.30
N PRO A 101 0.13 5.77 -1.62
CA PRO A 101 -0.69 4.81 -2.35
C PRO A 101 -1.97 4.50 -1.56
N PHE A 102 -2.01 4.73 -0.25
CA PHE A 102 -3.19 4.54 0.59
C PHE A 102 -4.23 5.65 0.48
N ASN A 103 -3.90 6.83 -0.05
CA ASN A 103 -4.90 7.86 -0.35
C ASN A 103 -5.90 7.38 -1.40
N ASN A 104 -5.48 6.56 -2.37
CA ASN A 104 -6.42 6.03 -3.36
C ASN A 104 -7.52 5.17 -2.69
N GLU A 105 -7.20 4.43 -1.62
CA GLU A 105 -8.21 3.70 -0.84
C GLU A 105 -9.19 4.66 -0.15
N GLN A 106 -8.69 5.76 0.40
CA GLN A 106 -9.53 6.81 1.00
C GLN A 106 -10.40 7.52 -0.06
N GLU A 107 -9.84 7.83 -1.22
CA GLU A 107 -10.57 8.43 -2.35
C GLU A 107 -11.70 7.50 -2.83
N TYR A 108 -11.48 6.20 -2.92
CA TYR A 108 -12.54 5.24 -3.25
C TYR A 108 -13.65 5.24 -2.20
N VAL A 109 -13.30 5.33 -0.91
CA VAL A 109 -14.26 5.40 0.18
C VAL A 109 -15.06 6.71 0.13
N GLU A 110 -14.40 7.85 -0.08
CA GLU A 110 -15.02 9.16 -0.19
C GLU A 110 -15.95 9.25 -1.42
N GLU A 111 -15.53 8.71 -2.57
CA GLU A 111 -16.36 8.58 -3.77
C GLU A 111 -17.62 7.75 -3.48
N ALA A 112 -17.47 6.60 -2.82
CA ALA A 112 -18.60 5.75 -2.47
C ALA A 112 -19.55 6.40 -1.44
N LEU A 113 -19.02 7.15 -0.47
CA LEU A 113 -19.82 7.92 0.49
C LEU A 113 -20.59 9.04 -0.19
N LYS A 114 -19.95 9.74 -1.13
CA LYS A 114 -20.60 10.76 -1.95
C LYS A 114 -21.75 10.16 -2.75
N ASP A 115 -21.51 9.07 -3.49
CA ASP A 115 -22.52 8.34 -4.25
C ASP A 115 -23.72 7.92 -3.38
N LEU A 116 -23.45 7.42 -2.16
CA LEU A 116 -24.49 7.04 -1.20
C LEU A 116 -25.28 8.23 -0.69
N SER A 117 -24.61 9.35 -0.40
CA SER A 117 -25.24 10.58 0.09
C SER A 117 -26.15 11.23 -0.96
N GLU A 118 -25.71 11.25 -2.22
CA GLU A 118 -26.48 11.75 -3.35
C GLU A 118 -27.72 10.89 -3.57
N TRP A 119 -27.58 9.57 -3.51
CA TRP A 119 -28.73 8.66 -3.57
C TRP A 119 -29.72 8.90 -2.42
N MET A 120 -29.24 9.08 -1.19
CA MET A 120 -30.11 9.36 -0.03
C MET A 120 -30.87 10.69 -0.14
N MET A 121 -30.32 11.70 -0.83
CA MET A 121 -30.98 12.99 -1.06
C MET A 121 -31.98 13.00 -2.22
N THR A 122 -32.01 11.95 -3.04
CA THR A 122 -33.02 11.77 -4.11
C THR A 122 -34.27 11.01 -3.67
N LEU A 123 -34.33 10.62 -2.39
CA LEU A 123 -35.49 10.03 -1.71
C LEU A 123 -36.25 11.08 -0.89
#